data_AF-A0A0C1UVZ7-F1
#
_entry.id   AF-A0A0C1UVZ7-F1
#
_cell.length_a   1.000
_cell.length_b   1.000
_cell.length_c   1.000
_cell.angle_alpha   90.00
_cell.angle_beta   90.00
_cell.angle_gamma   90.00
#
_symmetry.space_group_name_H-M   'P 1'
#
loop_
_entity.id
_entity.type
_entity.pdbx_description
1 polymer ?
#
loop_
_entity_poly.entity_id
_entity_poly.type
_entity_poly.pdbx_seq_one_letter_code
_entity_poly.pdbx_strand_id
1 'polypeptide(L)'
;MSQETENTHKQDLESAERVFRRGEDSAILRLSESEVQAYNPIDDRRMVINMGPQHPSTHGVLRLSLELEGETVVRSKPIIGYLHTGMEKTGEQLSYLQGPTNVTRMDYSSPLFSELAFSLATEELLEIEIPDRATWIRMLMCELNRISSHLLFQATNGMDIGAVGAMIYGWREREEVLRLFEKITGLRMNHNYIRPGGVAADLPDGWRDDILHVLDNLPERLDDFDSLFTGQPIWHERLQGVGVINS
;
A
#
# COMPACT_ATOMS: atom_id res chain seq x y z
N MET A 1 15.96 15.36 45.02
CA MET A 1 16.90 14.38 44.42
C MET A 1 16.16 13.56 43.37
N SER A 2 15.45 14.27 42.47
CA SER A 2 14.39 13.68 41.63
C SER A 2 14.13 14.50 40.36
N GLN A 3 15.19 15.10 39.78
CA GLN A 3 15.08 15.94 38.57
C GLN A 3 16.18 15.69 37.52
N GLU A 4 17.01 14.65 37.66
CA GLU A 4 18.10 14.36 36.70
C GLU A 4 17.83 13.17 35.76
N THR A 5 16.70 12.48 35.88
CA THR A 5 16.40 11.28 35.06
C THR A 5 15.47 11.52 33.86
N GLU A 6 14.96 12.74 33.65
CA GLU A 6 14.05 13.04 32.52
C GLU A 6 14.74 13.57 31.26
N ASN A 7 16.03 13.91 31.33
CA ASN A 7 16.74 14.56 30.21
C ASN A 7 17.53 13.59 29.30
N THR A 8 17.61 12.31 29.63
CA THR A 8 18.41 11.33 28.86
C THR A 8 17.66 10.72 27.68
N HIS A 9 16.32 10.81 27.64
CA HIS A 9 15.50 10.22 26.56
C HIS A 9 15.07 11.20 25.46
N LYS A 10 15.32 12.51 25.62
CA LYS A 10 14.96 13.53 24.61
C LYS A 10 16.07 13.86 23.62
N GLN A 11 17.31 13.50 23.89
CA GLN A 11 18.45 13.75 22.97
C GLN A 11 18.50 12.81 21.76
N ASP A 12 17.66 11.78 21.74
CA ASP A 12 17.75 10.65 20.83
C ASP A 12 16.85 10.76 19.58
N LEU A 13 16.06 11.83 19.47
CA LEU A 13 15.11 12.05 18.36
C LEU A 13 15.63 13.02 17.29
N GLU A 14 16.73 13.73 17.53
CA GLU A 14 17.21 14.80 16.62
C GLU A 14 18.39 14.40 15.72
N SER A 15 18.98 13.21 15.88
CA SER A 15 20.12 12.80 15.05
C SER A 15 19.67 12.12 13.75
N ALA A 16 19.90 12.81 12.63
CA ALA A 16 19.85 12.25 11.27
C ALA A 16 20.80 11.06 11.05
N GLU A 17 21.56 10.66 12.07
CA GLU A 17 22.43 9.49 12.13
C GLU A 17 21.67 8.17 12.27
N ARG A 18 20.41 8.16 12.78
CA ARG A 18 19.59 6.93 12.83
C ARG A 18 19.14 6.42 11.46
N VAL A 19 19.24 7.26 10.42
CA VAL A 19 19.21 6.76 9.04
C VAL A 19 20.58 6.16 8.78
N PHE A 20 20.74 4.86 9.07
CA PHE A 20 21.92 4.10 8.70
C PHE A 20 22.24 4.35 7.22
N ARG A 21 23.17 5.25 6.93
CA ARG A 21 23.71 5.49 5.60
C ARG A 21 24.63 4.31 5.30
N ARG A 22 24.05 3.15 4.92
CA ARG A 22 24.81 2.00 4.41
C ARG A 22 25.82 2.51 3.38
N GLY A 23 27.11 2.16 3.49
CA GLY A 23 28.23 2.79 2.78
C GLY A 23 28.20 2.71 1.25
N GLU A 24 29.36 2.87 0.59
CA GLU A 24 29.48 2.81 -0.88
C GLU A 24 29.09 1.43 -1.47
N ASP A 25 29.10 0.38 -0.64
CA ASP A 25 28.61 -0.96 -0.96
C ASP A 25 27.07 -1.08 -0.96
N SER A 26 26.36 0.04 -0.79
CA SER A 26 24.90 0.05 -0.80
C SER A 26 24.38 -0.24 -2.20
N ALA A 27 23.41 -1.15 -2.31
CA ALA A 27 22.65 -1.44 -3.52
C ALA A 27 21.78 -0.26 -4.04
N ILE A 28 21.96 0.93 -3.48
CA ILE A 28 21.19 2.14 -3.77
C ILE A 28 22.11 3.17 -4.41
N LEU A 29 21.78 3.59 -5.63
CA LEU A 29 22.41 4.75 -6.27
C LEU A 29 21.95 6.03 -5.54
N ARG A 30 22.78 6.61 -4.68
CA ARG A 30 22.45 7.84 -3.95
C ARG A 30 22.84 9.11 -4.70
N LEU A 31 22.38 9.20 -5.95
CA LEU A 31 22.54 10.38 -6.80
C LEU A 31 21.22 11.17 -6.83
N SER A 32 21.32 12.49 -7.05
CA SER A 32 20.17 13.31 -7.45
C SER A 32 19.68 12.91 -8.84
N GLU A 33 18.44 13.23 -9.20
CA GLU A 33 17.89 12.84 -10.50
C GLU A 33 18.72 13.38 -11.68
N SER A 34 19.21 14.62 -11.58
CA SER A 34 20.09 15.22 -12.59
C SER A 34 21.44 14.52 -12.70
N GLU A 35 21.99 14.07 -11.56
CA GLU A 35 23.26 13.31 -11.55
C GLU A 35 23.07 11.90 -12.09
N VAL A 36 21.94 11.23 -11.82
CA VAL A 36 21.61 9.91 -12.38
C VAL A 36 21.54 9.96 -13.90
N GLN A 37 20.98 11.04 -14.46
CA GLN A 37 20.87 11.18 -15.92
C GLN A 37 22.22 11.39 -16.61
N ALA A 38 23.18 11.99 -15.91
CA ALA A 38 24.55 12.18 -16.39
C ALA A 38 25.51 11.05 -15.95
N TYR A 39 25.01 10.06 -15.20
CA TYR A 39 25.83 9.02 -14.62
C TYR A 39 26.25 8.00 -15.68
N ASN A 40 27.56 7.90 -15.91
CA ASN A 40 28.18 6.83 -16.66
C ASN A 40 29.03 5.97 -15.71
N PRO A 41 28.86 4.65 -15.69
CA PRO A 41 29.73 3.76 -14.94
C PRO A 41 31.20 3.90 -15.38
N ILE A 42 32.12 3.78 -14.43
CA ILE A 42 33.57 3.85 -14.69
C ILE A 42 34.09 2.52 -15.29
N ASP A 43 33.41 1.40 -15.00
CA ASP A 43 33.72 0.08 -15.55
C ASP A 43 32.90 -0.14 -16.82
N ASP A 44 33.57 -0.40 -17.95
CA ASP A 44 32.96 -0.64 -19.27
C ASP A 44 32.02 -1.86 -19.31
N ARG A 45 32.11 -2.76 -18.32
CA ARG A 45 31.20 -3.92 -18.20
C ARG A 45 29.83 -3.56 -17.61
N ARG A 46 29.70 -2.35 -17.06
CA ARG A 46 28.47 -1.90 -16.41
C ARG A 46 27.68 -0.98 -17.32
N MET A 47 26.37 -1.13 -17.27
CA MET A 47 25.45 -0.28 -18.04
C MET A 47 24.34 0.26 -17.14
N VAL A 48 23.86 1.45 -17.47
CA VAL A 48 22.71 2.06 -16.79
C VAL A 48 21.50 1.94 -17.70
N ILE A 49 20.45 1.29 -17.20
CA ILE A 49 19.16 1.16 -17.87
C ILE A 49 18.11 1.94 -17.08
N ASN A 50 17.31 2.73 -17.80
CA ASN A 50 16.12 3.37 -17.23
C ASN A 50 14.88 2.51 -17.55
N MET A 51 14.21 2.04 -16.50
CA MET A 51 12.93 1.32 -16.58
C MET A 51 11.81 2.26 -16.10
N GLY A 52 10.78 2.47 -16.92
CA GLY A 52 9.71 3.45 -16.65
C GLY A 52 9.99 4.85 -17.24
N PRO A 53 9.16 5.87 -16.96
CA PRO A 53 8.10 5.91 -15.95
C PRO A 53 6.80 5.19 -16.37
N GLN A 54 6.64 4.88 -17.65
CA GLN A 54 5.53 4.08 -18.17
C GLN A 54 6.04 2.68 -18.51
N HIS A 55 5.85 1.74 -17.58
CA HIS A 55 6.11 0.33 -17.80
C HIS A 55 4.97 -0.50 -17.16
N PRO A 56 4.46 -1.56 -17.81
CA PRO A 56 3.32 -2.32 -17.28
C PRO A 56 3.53 -2.86 -15.85
N SER A 57 4.74 -3.31 -15.53
CA SER A 57 5.08 -3.90 -14.22
C SER A 57 5.29 -2.91 -13.07
N THR A 58 5.07 -1.60 -13.27
CA THR A 58 5.24 -0.61 -12.19
C THR A 58 3.96 -0.34 -11.40
N HIS A 59 2.80 -0.86 -11.84
CA HIS A 59 1.47 -0.69 -11.19
C HIS A 59 1.26 0.71 -10.61
N GLY A 60 1.43 1.71 -11.48
CA GLY A 60 1.55 3.12 -11.11
C GLY A 60 2.61 3.78 -11.97
N VAL A 61 3.14 4.91 -11.51
CA VAL A 61 4.20 5.65 -12.21
C VAL A 61 5.48 5.60 -11.39
N LEU A 62 6.39 4.74 -11.82
CA LEU A 62 7.70 4.55 -11.17
C LEU A 62 8.78 4.53 -12.24
N ARG A 63 9.86 5.27 -12.01
CA ARG A 63 11.08 5.17 -12.81
C ARG A 63 12.16 4.55 -11.96
N LEU A 64 12.82 3.53 -12.48
CA LEU A 64 13.97 2.88 -11.87
C LEU A 64 15.18 3.11 -12.77
N SER A 65 16.23 3.74 -12.24
CA SER A 65 17.54 3.70 -12.87
C SER A 65 18.32 2.54 -12.27
N LEU A 66 18.67 1.58 -13.12
CA LEU A 66 19.31 0.33 -12.74
C LEU A 66 20.72 0.31 -13.32
N GLU A 67 21.72 0.08 -12.47
CA GLU A 67 23.07 -0.25 -12.91
C GLU A 67 23.21 -1.77 -12.93
N LEU A 68 23.50 -2.28 -14.12
CA LEU A 68 23.59 -3.70 -14.41
C LEU A 68 25.03 -4.09 -14.74
N GLU A 69 25.43 -5.27 -14.28
CA GLU A 69 26.59 -5.99 -14.76
C GLU A 69 26.10 -7.30 -15.39
N GLY A 70 25.96 -7.32 -16.72
CA GLY A 70 25.25 -8.38 -17.43
C GLY A 70 23.79 -8.48 -16.99
N GLU A 71 23.41 -9.62 -16.40
CA GLU A 71 22.05 -9.89 -15.88
C GLU A 71 21.87 -9.48 -14.41
N THR A 72 22.95 -9.11 -13.72
CA THR A 72 22.91 -8.80 -12.28
C THR A 72 22.65 -7.31 -12.06
N VAL A 73 21.62 -6.99 -11.29
CA VAL A 73 21.39 -5.62 -10.79
C VAL A 73 22.36 -5.34 -9.65
N VAL A 74 23.33 -4.45 -9.87
CA VAL A 74 24.33 -4.08 -8.85
C VAL A 74 23.80 -2.96 -7.97
N ARG A 75 23.17 -1.94 -8.58
CA ARG A 75 22.56 -0.83 -7.85
C ARG A 75 21.28 -0.36 -8.51
N SER A 76 20.36 0.18 -7.72
CA SER A 76 19.13 0.79 -8.22
C SER A 76 18.87 2.16 -7.58
N LYS A 77 18.28 3.08 -8.35
CA LYS A 77 17.65 4.31 -7.86
C LYS A 77 16.16 4.27 -8.23
N PRO A 78 15.25 4.11 -7.25
CA PRO A 78 13.87 4.47 -7.45
C PRO A 78 13.73 5.99 -7.52
N ILE A 79 13.19 6.47 -8.64
CA ILE A 79 12.80 7.86 -8.88
C ILE A 79 11.28 7.89 -8.76
N ILE A 80 10.83 8.50 -7.67
CA ILE A 80 9.42 8.63 -7.28
C ILE A 80 8.99 10.10 -7.34
N GLY A 81 7.70 10.37 -7.15
CA GLY A 81 7.16 11.72 -7.10
C GLY A 81 6.33 12.13 -8.33
N TYR A 82 6.26 11.28 -9.36
CA TYR A 82 5.37 11.51 -10.51
C TYR A 82 3.88 11.57 -10.12
N LEU A 83 3.50 10.96 -8.99
CA LEU A 83 2.16 11.02 -8.41
C LEU A 83 2.11 11.91 -7.15
N HIS A 84 3.10 12.77 -6.93
CA HIS A 84 3.05 13.73 -5.83
C HIS A 84 2.05 14.85 -6.16
N THR A 85 0.89 14.84 -5.49
CA THR A 85 -0.17 15.83 -5.70
C THR A 85 -0.29 16.85 -4.56
N GLY A 86 0.65 16.85 -3.59
CA GLY A 86 0.63 17.78 -2.47
C GLY A 86 -0.51 17.55 -1.47
N MET A 87 -0.96 16.29 -1.27
CA MET A 87 -2.09 15.96 -0.40
C MET A 87 -1.94 16.50 1.03
N GLU A 88 -0.74 16.46 1.60
CA GLU A 88 -0.47 17.01 2.94
C GLU A 88 -0.70 18.53 2.97
N LYS A 89 -0.26 19.24 1.93
CA LYS A 89 -0.45 20.68 1.80
C LYS A 89 -1.93 21.05 1.63
N THR A 90 -2.68 20.26 0.85
CA THR A 90 -4.14 20.39 0.77
C THR A 90 -4.78 20.13 2.13
N GLY A 91 -4.28 19.14 2.88
CA GLY A 91 -4.73 18.81 4.23
C GLY A 91 -4.67 19.99 5.20
N GLU A 92 -3.64 20.83 5.13
CA GLU A 92 -3.52 22.05 5.96
C GLU A 92 -4.68 23.05 5.78
N GLN A 93 -5.32 23.05 4.61
CA GLN A 93 -6.41 23.97 4.28
C GLN A 93 -7.79 23.38 4.58
N LEU A 94 -7.88 22.06 4.80
CA LEU A 94 -9.13 21.35 5.02
C LEU A 94 -9.48 21.29 6.50
N SER A 95 -10.77 21.33 6.82
CA SER A 95 -11.22 21.00 8.17
C SER A 95 -11.01 19.52 8.47
N TYR A 96 -10.90 19.16 9.75
CA TYR A 96 -10.81 17.75 10.18
C TYR A 96 -11.97 16.88 9.66
N LEU A 97 -13.17 17.45 9.50
CA LEU A 97 -14.30 16.74 8.90
C LEU A 97 -14.11 16.45 7.40
N GLN A 98 -13.40 17.32 6.68
CA GLN A 98 -13.08 17.15 5.26
C GLN A 98 -11.82 16.29 5.05
N GLY A 99 -10.97 16.14 6.08
CA GLY A 99 -9.73 15.36 6.06
C GLY A 99 -9.86 13.95 5.46
N PRO A 100 -10.86 13.14 5.87
CA PRO A 100 -11.11 11.82 5.29
C PRO A 100 -11.28 11.83 3.76
N THR A 101 -11.85 12.89 3.20
CA THR A 101 -12.02 13.04 1.74
C THR A 101 -10.69 13.19 1.01
N ASN A 102 -9.63 13.65 1.69
CA ASN A 102 -8.29 13.77 1.14
C ASN A 102 -7.49 12.47 1.31
N VAL A 103 -7.43 11.95 2.54
CA VAL A 103 -6.60 10.77 2.89
C VAL A 103 -7.08 9.47 2.25
N THR A 104 -8.37 9.37 1.91
CA THR A 104 -8.93 8.19 1.21
C THR A 104 -8.21 7.89 -0.12
N ARG A 105 -7.55 8.88 -0.72
CA ARG A 105 -6.81 8.73 -1.98
C ARG A 105 -5.34 8.39 -1.80
N MET A 106 -4.81 8.37 -0.57
CA MET A 106 -3.39 8.11 -0.30
C MET A 106 -3.03 6.65 -0.59
N ASP A 107 -3.89 5.71 -0.19
CA ASP A 107 -3.88 4.33 -0.67
C ASP A 107 -5.21 4.03 -1.35
N TYR A 108 -5.19 4.05 -2.68
CA TYR A 108 -6.38 3.77 -3.48
C TYR A 108 -6.84 2.31 -3.38
N SER A 109 -5.95 1.39 -3.01
CA SER A 109 -6.26 -0.04 -2.90
C SER A 109 -6.94 -0.37 -1.58
N SER A 110 -6.57 0.35 -0.52
CA SER A 110 -7.09 0.14 0.82
C SER A 110 -7.54 1.45 1.54
N PRO A 111 -8.44 2.24 0.92
CA PRO A 111 -8.77 3.60 1.34
C PRO A 111 -9.33 3.72 2.76
N LEU A 112 -10.08 2.73 3.24
CA LEU A 112 -10.72 2.73 4.56
C LEU A 112 -9.69 2.69 5.70
N PHE A 113 -8.50 2.12 5.48
CA PHE A 113 -7.43 2.16 6.51
C PHE A 113 -6.86 3.56 6.68
N SER A 114 -6.69 4.32 5.59
CA SER A 114 -6.25 5.71 5.64
C SER A 114 -7.30 6.61 6.31
N GLU A 115 -8.58 6.40 6.00
CA GLU A 115 -9.69 7.10 6.67
C GLU A 115 -9.75 6.77 8.18
N LEU A 116 -9.56 5.49 8.54
CA LEU A 116 -9.53 5.05 9.93
C LEU A 116 -8.35 5.65 10.69
N ALA A 117 -7.14 5.60 10.14
CA ALA A 117 -5.95 6.15 10.80
C ALA A 117 -6.10 7.66 11.05
N PHE A 118 -6.61 8.41 10.07
CA PHE A 118 -6.89 9.83 10.24
C PHE A 118 -7.97 10.10 11.30
N SER A 119 -9.04 9.30 11.30
CA SER A 119 -10.14 9.45 12.24
C SER A 119 -9.70 9.13 13.67
N LEU A 120 -8.96 8.04 13.89
CA LEU A 120 -8.42 7.67 15.19
C LEU A 120 -7.48 8.74 15.75
N ALA A 121 -6.56 9.25 14.92
CA ALA A 121 -5.67 10.33 15.35
C ALA A 121 -6.44 11.60 15.72
N THR A 122 -7.49 11.94 14.98
CA THR A 122 -8.36 13.09 15.28
C THR A 122 -9.18 12.86 16.55
N GLU A 123 -9.69 11.65 16.75
CA GLU A 123 -10.49 11.24 17.90
C GLU A 123 -9.68 11.24 19.19
N GLU A 124 -8.43 10.77 19.13
CA GLU A 124 -7.48 10.81 20.24
C GLU A 124 -7.15 12.26 20.63
N LEU A 125 -6.92 13.13 19.65
CA LEU A 125 -6.65 14.56 19.90
C LEU A 125 -7.86 15.31 20.49
N LEU A 126 -9.08 14.88 20.20
CA LEU A 126 -10.31 15.49 20.69
C LEU A 126 -10.86 14.82 21.95
N GLU A 127 -10.26 13.72 22.40
CA GLU A 127 -10.68 12.91 23.55
C GLU A 127 -12.17 12.49 23.46
N ILE A 128 -12.63 12.12 22.27
CA ILE A 128 -14.03 11.71 22.05
C ILE A 128 -14.22 10.20 22.10
N GLU A 129 -15.23 9.75 22.84
CA GLU A 129 -15.69 8.37 22.82
C GLU A 129 -16.63 8.13 21.63
N ILE A 130 -16.45 6.99 20.98
CA ILE A 130 -17.16 6.61 19.76
C ILE A 130 -18.14 5.50 20.12
N PRO A 131 -19.37 5.49 19.55
CA PRO A 131 -20.32 4.41 19.80
C PRO A 131 -19.75 3.04 19.43
N ASP A 132 -19.96 2.02 20.28
CA ASP A 132 -19.49 0.64 20.05
C ASP A 132 -19.87 0.11 18.66
N ARG A 133 -21.10 0.40 18.21
CA ARG A 133 -21.58 0.01 16.87
C ARG A 133 -20.69 0.56 15.75
N ALA A 134 -20.24 1.80 15.85
CA ALA A 134 -19.37 2.39 14.84
C ALA A 134 -17.98 1.74 14.83
N THR A 135 -17.45 1.36 15.99
CA THR A 135 -16.20 0.59 16.11
C THR A 135 -16.29 -0.75 15.39
N TRP A 136 -17.38 -1.49 15.58
CA TRP A 136 -17.60 -2.77 14.89
C TRP A 136 -17.78 -2.60 13.38
N ILE A 137 -18.51 -1.57 12.94
CA ILE A 137 -18.68 -1.28 11.51
C ILE A 137 -17.32 -0.94 10.87
N ARG A 138 -16.49 -0.11 11.53
CA ARG A 138 -15.15 0.23 11.05
C ARG A 138 -14.28 -1.01 10.87
N MET A 139 -14.26 -1.90 11.87
CA MET A 139 -13.52 -3.15 11.82
C MET A 139 -13.98 -4.02 10.64
N LEU A 140 -15.30 -4.24 10.52
CA LEU A 140 -15.89 -5.00 9.42
C LEU A 140 -15.48 -4.45 8.04
N MET A 141 -15.63 -3.14 7.85
CA MET A 141 -15.31 -2.46 6.59
C MET A 141 -13.81 -2.54 6.28
N CYS A 142 -12.95 -2.37 7.28
CA CYS A 142 -11.49 -2.51 7.12
C CYS A 142 -11.09 -3.93 6.73
N GLU A 143 -11.67 -4.97 7.33
CA GLU A 143 -11.35 -6.35 6.98
C GLU A 143 -11.86 -6.75 5.60
N LEU A 144 -13.05 -6.29 5.18
CA LEU A 144 -13.49 -6.42 3.79
C LEU A 144 -12.52 -5.72 2.82
N ASN A 145 -12.01 -4.55 3.21
CA ASN A 145 -11.05 -3.81 2.39
C ASN A 145 -9.69 -4.50 2.33
N ARG A 146 -9.27 -5.15 3.42
CA ARG A 146 -8.10 -6.01 3.46
C ARG A 146 -8.22 -7.14 2.43
N ILE A 147 -9.36 -7.84 2.41
CA ILE A 147 -9.64 -8.89 1.42
C ILE A 147 -9.53 -8.33 0.00
N SER A 148 -10.21 -7.22 -0.30
CA SER A 148 -10.16 -6.56 -1.62
C SER A 148 -8.74 -6.17 -2.04
N SER A 149 -7.94 -5.61 -1.13
CA SER A 149 -6.54 -5.23 -1.37
C SER A 149 -5.65 -6.46 -1.63
N HIS A 150 -5.83 -7.55 -0.87
CA HIS A 150 -5.05 -8.78 -1.06
C HIS A 150 -5.42 -9.51 -2.35
N LEU A 151 -6.69 -9.49 -2.75
CA LEU A 151 -7.14 -10.02 -4.05
C LEU A 151 -6.50 -9.22 -5.21
N LEU A 152 -6.46 -7.89 -5.09
CA LEU A 152 -5.76 -7.04 -6.07
C LEU A 152 -4.26 -7.37 -6.12
N PHE A 153 -3.62 -7.49 -4.96
CA PHE A 153 -2.20 -7.84 -4.87
C PHE A 153 -1.90 -9.19 -5.54
N GLN A 154 -2.67 -10.23 -5.25
CA GLN A 154 -2.47 -11.54 -5.87
C GLN A 154 -2.71 -11.50 -7.39
N ALA A 155 -3.74 -10.76 -7.83
CA ALA A 155 -4.07 -10.58 -9.24
C ALA A 155 -2.93 -9.95 -10.03
N THR A 156 -2.38 -8.84 -9.53
CA THR A 156 -1.32 -8.08 -10.20
C THR A 156 0.02 -8.80 -10.15
N ASN A 157 0.39 -9.40 -9.01
CA ASN A 157 1.61 -10.21 -8.92
C ASN A 157 1.56 -11.43 -9.84
N GLY A 158 0.39 -12.09 -9.93
CA GLY A 158 0.16 -13.16 -10.88
C GLY A 158 0.43 -12.70 -12.32
N MET A 159 -0.16 -11.58 -12.72
CA MET A 159 0.05 -10.99 -14.05
C MET A 159 1.53 -10.67 -14.33
N ASP A 160 2.23 -10.05 -13.39
CA ASP A 160 3.63 -9.62 -13.58
C ASP A 160 4.59 -10.79 -13.76
N ILE A 161 4.28 -11.95 -13.18
CA ILE A 161 5.08 -13.17 -13.32
C ILE A 161 4.69 -13.94 -14.60
N GLY A 162 3.56 -13.60 -15.23
CA GLY A 162 3.07 -14.15 -16.50
C GLY A 162 1.76 -14.92 -16.39
N ALA A 163 1.17 -15.05 -15.21
CA ALA A 163 -0.09 -15.76 -14.95
C ALA A 163 -1.31 -14.84 -15.14
N VAL A 164 -1.62 -14.51 -16.40
CA VAL A 164 -2.76 -13.63 -16.76
C VAL A 164 -4.12 -14.18 -16.27
N GLY A 165 -4.27 -15.50 -16.14
CA GLY A 165 -5.51 -16.10 -15.61
C GLY A 165 -5.84 -15.67 -14.17
N ALA A 166 -4.81 -15.57 -13.32
CA ALA A 166 -4.98 -15.17 -11.91
C ALA A 166 -5.51 -13.74 -11.78
N MET A 167 -5.13 -12.87 -12.71
CA MET A 167 -5.59 -11.49 -12.79
C MET A 167 -7.12 -11.41 -12.98
N ILE A 168 -7.67 -12.24 -13.88
CA ILE A 168 -9.11 -12.28 -14.18
C ILE A 168 -9.90 -12.80 -12.97
N TYR A 169 -9.42 -13.87 -12.33
CA TYR A 169 -10.06 -14.42 -11.13
C TYR A 169 -10.03 -13.42 -9.98
N GLY A 170 -8.91 -12.71 -9.79
CA GLY A 170 -8.77 -11.71 -8.72
C GLY A 170 -9.72 -10.55 -8.88
N TRP A 171 -9.94 -10.08 -10.11
CA TRP A 171 -10.95 -9.04 -10.33
C TRP A 171 -12.38 -9.53 -10.20
N ARG A 172 -12.69 -10.77 -10.59
CA ARG A 172 -14.03 -11.34 -10.38
C ARG A 172 -14.39 -11.34 -8.90
N GLU A 173 -13.49 -11.82 -8.04
CA GLU A 173 -13.77 -11.86 -6.59
C GLU A 173 -13.72 -10.47 -5.96
N ARG A 174 -12.78 -9.63 -6.39
CA ARG A 174 -12.70 -8.25 -5.91
C ARG A 174 -13.98 -7.47 -6.24
N GLU A 175 -14.57 -7.72 -7.41
CA GLU A 175 -15.80 -7.06 -7.85
C GLU A 175 -16.96 -7.29 -6.87
N GLU A 176 -17.13 -8.49 -6.34
CA GLU A 176 -18.17 -8.78 -5.35
C GLU A 176 -18.01 -7.95 -4.08
N VAL A 177 -16.76 -7.77 -3.62
CA VAL A 177 -16.46 -6.87 -2.48
C VAL A 177 -16.74 -5.41 -2.85
N LEU A 178 -16.43 -4.97 -4.07
CA LEU A 178 -16.73 -3.59 -4.51
C LEU A 178 -18.23 -3.32 -4.60
N ARG A 179 -19.06 -4.31 -4.97
CA ARG A 179 -20.53 -4.18 -4.94
C ARG A 179 -21.03 -3.96 -3.51
N LEU A 180 -20.44 -4.64 -2.52
CA LEU A 180 -20.76 -4.40 -1.11
C LEU A 180 -20.40 -2.96 -0.69
N PHE A 181 -19.23 -2.48 -1.08
CA PHE A 181 -18.83 -1.09 -0.79
C PHE A 181 -19.75 -0.07 -1.45
N GLU A 182 -20.15 -0.31 -2.70
CA GLU A 182 -21.11 0.52 -3.41
C GLU A 182 -22.46 0.56 -2.69
N LYS A 183 -22.95 -0.59 -2.21
CA LYS A 183 -24.21 -0.67 -1.45
C LYS A 183 -24.13 0.09 -0.12
N ILE A 184 -23.01 -0.02 0.61
CA ILE A 184 -22.86 0.56 1.96
C ILE A 184 -22.54 2.05 1.91
N THR A 185 -21.64 2.45 1.02
CA THR A 185 -21.05 3.80 1.00
C THR A 185 -21.56 4.66 -0.15
N GLY A 186 -22.22 4.06 -1.15
CA GLY A 186 -22.61 4.72 -2.40
C GLY A 186 -21.46 4.86 -3.40
N LEU A 187 -20.24 4.44 -3.04
CA LEU A 187 -19.04 4.54 -3.86
C LEU A 187 -18.32 3.19 -3.93
N ARG A 188 -17.64 2.95 -5.05
CA ARG A 188 -16.85 1.73 -5.26
C ARG A 188 -15.42 1.86 -4.76
N MET A 189 -14.91 3.09 -4.72
CA MET A 189 -13.57 3.45 -4.24
C MET A 189 -13.67 4.86 -3.65
N ASN A 190 -12.71 5.23 -2.81
CA ASN A 190 -12.64 6.56 -2.17
C ASN A 190 -13.91 6.92 -1.37
N HIS A 191 -14.22 6.12 -0.36
CA HIS A 191 -15.55 6.07 0.25
C HIS A 191 -15.91 7.29 1.11
N ASN A 192 -14.94 7.92 1.78
CA ASN A 192 -15.19 8.98 2.76
C ASN A 192 -16.27 8.57 3.78
N TYR A 193 -16.21 7.29 4.20
CA TYR A 193 -17.22 6.63 5.00
C TYR A 193 -16.84 6.63 6.48
N ILE A 194 -15.57 6.35 6.78
CA ILE A 194 -15.05 6.48 8.13
C ILE A 194 -14.67 7.96 8.34
N ARG A 195 -15.28 8.58 9.34
CA ARG A 195 -15.09 10.00 9.66
C ARG A 195 -14.79 10.16 11.14
N PRO A 196 -14.10 11.24 11.55
CA PRO A 196 -13.95 11.57 12.96
C PRO A 196 -15.31 11.59 13.67
N GLY A 197 -15.45 10.80 14.74
CA GLY A 197 -16.68 10.60 15.50
C GLY A 197 -17.50 9.36 15.14
N GLY A 198 -17.07 8.53 14.17
CA GLY A 198 -17.69 7.24 13.87
C GLY A 198 -17.74 6.89 12.38
N VAL A 199 -18.94 6.69 11.86
CA VAL A 199 -19.19 6.35 10.45
C VAL A 199 -20.23 7.31 9.86
N ALA A 200 -20.16 7.56 8.55
CA ALA A 200 -21.03 8.52 7.88
C ALA A 200 -22.51 8.12 7.90
N ALA A 201 -22.80 6.82 7.80
CA ALA A 201 -24.14 6.24 7.83
C ALA A 201 -24.07 4.81 8.38
N ASP A 202 -25.18 4.31 8.95
CA ASP A 202 -25.27 2.91 9.37
C ASP A 202 -25.36 1.98 8.14
N LEU A 203 -25.15 0.68 8.36
CA LEU A 203 -25.23 -0.34 7.32
C LEU A 203 -26.68 -0.48 6.80
N PRO A 204 -26.89 -0.61 5.48
CA PRO A 204 -28.21 -0.71 4.87
C PRO A 204 -28.86 -2.07 5.13
N ASP A 205 -30.18 -2.16 5.04
CA ASP A 205 -30.90 -3.43 5.24
C ASP A 205 -30.39 -4.55 4.31
N GLY A 206 -30.29 -5.77 4.86
CA GLY A 206 -29.77 -6.95 4.18
C GLY A 206 -28.24 -7.00 4.03
N TRP A 207 -27.49 -6.03 4.57
CA TRP A 207 -26.01 -6.02 4.51
C TRP A 207 -25.37 -7.34 4.98
N ARG A 208 -25.97 -7.98 5.98
CA ARG A 208 -25.42 -9.19 6.60
C ARG A 208 -25.48 -10.37 5.64
N ASP A 209 -26.60 -10.53 4.94
CA ASP A 209 -26.80 -11.65 4.02
C ASP A 209 -25.86 -11.50 2.81
N ASP A 210 -25.66 -10.27 2.33
CA ASP A 210 -24.72 -10.01 1.23
C ASP A 210 -23.27 -10.30 1.63
N ILE A 211 -22.85 -9.91 2.84
CA ILE A 211 -21.50 -10.23 3.33
C ILE A 211 -21.32 -11.74 3.51
N LEU A 212 -22.31 -12.43 4.09
CA LEU A 212 -22.27 -13.89 4.23
C LEU A 212 -22.17 -14.57 2.87
N HIS A 213 -22.89 -14.10 1.86
CA HIS A 213 -22.78 -14.62 0.50
C HIS A 213 -21.36 -14.52 -0.05
N VAL A 214 -20.69 -13.38 0.14
CA VAL A 214 -19.28 -13.22 -0.27
C VAL A 214 -18.37 -14.17 0.50
N LEU A 215 -18.55 -14.28 1.81
CA LEU A 215 -17.73 -15.15 2.67
C LEU A 215 -17.95 -16.64 2.40
N ASP A 216 -19.16 -17.05 2.00
CA ASP A 216 -19.47 -18.44 1.66
C ASP A 216 -18.82 -18.85 0.34
N ASN A 217 -18.73 -17.93 -0.62
CA ASN A 217 -18.12 -18.20 -1.92
C ASN A 217 -16.58 -18.11 -1.87
N LEU A 218 -16.01 -17.25 -1.03
CA LEU A 218 -14.58 -16.94 -1.04
C LEU A 218 -13.66 -18.17 -0.86
N PRO A 219 -13.94 -19.17 0.00
CA PRO A 219 -13.08 -20.34 0.17
C PRO A 219 -12.85 -21.14 -1.12
N GLU A 220 -13.92 -21.48 -1.86
CA GLU A 220 -13.81 -22.19 -3.14
C GLU A 220 -12.98 -21.38 -4.15
N ARG A 221 -13.13 -20.05 -4.12
CA ARG A 221 -12.38 -19.14 -4.99
C ARG A 221 -10.91 -19.05 -4.61
N LEU A 222 -10.59 -19.13 -3.32
CA LEU A 222 -9.21 -19.20 -2.84
C LEU A 222 -8.56 -20.53 -3.20
N ASP A 223 -9.32 -21.62 -3.26
CA ASP A 223 -8.81 -22.91 -3.74
C ASP A 223 -8.45 -22.85 -5.25
N ASP A 224 -9.20 -22.08 -6.05
CA ASP A 224 -8.82 -21.79 -7.45
C ASP A 224 -7.45 -21.07 -7.50
N PHE A 225 -7.18 -20.12 -6.59
CA PHE A 225 -5.88 -19.44 -6.51
C PHE A 225 -4.75 -20.35 -6.04
N ASP A 226 -5.00 -21.17 -5.02
CA ASP A 226 -4.04 -22.13 -4.49
C ASP A 226 -3.61 -23.12 -5.59
N SER A 227 -4.58 -23.60 -6.38
CA SER A 227 -4.36 -24.47 -7.53
C SER A 227 -3.48 -23.82 -8.61
N LEU A 228 -3.61 -22.50 -8.81
CA LEU A 228 -2.83 -21.76 -9.80
C LEU A 228 -1.40 -21.44 -9.34
N PHE A 229 -1.17 -21.27 -8.04
CA PHE A 229 0.09 -20.76 -7.51
C PHE A 229 0.88 -21.79 -6.69
N THR A 230 0.26 -22.37 -5.67
CA THR A 230 0.97 -23.12 -4.61
C THR A 230 1.62 -24.40 -5.12
N GLY A 231 1.01 -25.07 -6.10
CA GLY A 231 1.58 -26.28 -6.72
C GLY A 231 2.47 -26.00 -7.94
N GLN A 232 2.55 -24.76 -8.41
CA GLN A 232 3.05 -24.45 -9.75
C GLN A 232 4.58 -24.30 -9.74
N PRO A 233 5.34 -25.12 -10.51
CA PRO A 233 6.81 -25.11 -10.44
C PRO A 233 7.47 -23.80 -10.87
N ILE A 234 6.96 -23.14 -11.91
CA ILE A 234 7.47 -21.85 -12.41
C ILE A 234 7.28 -20.75 -11.35
N TRP A 235 6.18 -20.77 -10.61
CA TRP A 235 5.90 -19.84 -9.53
C TRP A 235 6.94 -19.96 -8.42
N HIS A 236 7.26 -21.20 -8.01
CA HIS A 236 8.33 -21.46 -7.05
C HIS A 236 9.69 -21.04 -7.56
N GLU A 237 10.05 -21.40 -8.80
CA GLU A 237 11.34 -21.01 -9.41
C GLU A 237 11.53 -19.49 -9.50
N ARG A 238 10.44 -18.72 -9.64
CA ARG A 238 10.48 -17.26 -9.79
C ARG A 238 10.49 -16.51 -8.45
N LEU A 239 10.05 -17.13 -7.35
CA LEU A 239 9.91 -16.47 -6.05
C LEU A 239 10.85 -17.00 -4.97
N GLN A 240 11.16 -18.30 -4.98
CA GLN A 240 12.01 -18.90 -3.95
C GLN A 240 13.45 -18.37 -4.07
N GLY A 241 13.98 -17.85 -2.97
CA GLY A 241 15.32 -17.28 -2.92
C GLY A 241 15.45 -15.85 -3.46
N VAL A 242 14.35 -15.22 -3.88
CA VAL A 242 14.34 -13.82 -4.35
C VAL A 242 13.92 -12.88 -3.22
N GLY A 243 14.60 -11.74 -3.09
CA GLY A 243 14.21 -10.70 -2.13
C GLY A 243 14.38 -11.08 -0.65
N VAL A 244 15.37 -11.94 -0.33
CA VAL A 244 15.65 -12.38 1.04
C VAL A 244 15.96 -11.18 1.94
N ILE A 245 15.15 -10.99 2.98
CA ILE A 245 15.35 -9.97 4.01
C ILE A 245 15.95 -10.65 5.24
N ASN A 246 17.24 -10.39 5.49
CA ASN A 246 17.91 -10.87 6.70
C ASN A 246 17.50 -10.02 7.91
N SER A 247 17.36 -10.68 9.06
CA SER A 247 17.07 -10.07 10.36
C SER A 247 18.26 -9.27 10.91
#